data_AF-A0A925JSX7-F1
#
_entry.id   AF-A0A925JSX7-F1
#
_cell.length_a   1.000
_cell.length_b   1.000
_cell.length_c   1.000
_cell.angle_alpha   90.00
_cell.angle_beta   90.00
_cell.angle_gamma   90.00
#
_symmetry.space_group_name_H-M   'P 1'
#
loop_
_entity.id
_entity.type
_entity.pdbx_description
1 polymer ?
#
loop_
_entity_poly.entity_id
_entity_poly.type
_entity_poly.pdbx_seq_one_letter_code
_entity_poly.pdbx_strand_id
1 'polypeptide(L)'
;AVETYERLKAAMRMYRVLKSQGKDTKNAELDVAYTMGWLGHYVGDGAMPLHDSIHHDGWQGENPKGYTTDPRVHGRFESQFVDLIEAKETDIRDLVQPAKKLQDPFTAILAHLDLAFTHVEAVYVLDAEGAYAKKDHAGARSLVFERLSSAAGMLRDLTYTAWVESAATPSFDRDPAANPISPKNPRYNPATGSAPAAR
;
A
#
# COMPACT_ATOMS: atom_id res chain seq x y z
N ALA A 1 -0.61 -6.26 2.71
CA ALA A 1 -0.06 -5.03 3.32
C ALA A 1 -0.01 -5.07 4.86
N VAL A 2 -1.13 -5.26 5.57
CA VAL A 2 -1.14 -5.19 7.06
C VAL A 2 -0.23 -6.20 7.74
N GLU A 3 -0.22 -7.46 7.30
CA GLU A 3 0.72 -8.45 7.83
C GLU A 3 2.19 -8.03 7.64
N THR A 4 2.53 -7.49 6.47
CA THR A 4 3.87 -6.98 6.16
C THR A 4 4.23 -5.78 7.02
N TYR A 5 3.28 -4.88 7.31
CA TYR A 5 3.45 -3.79 8.27
C TYR A 5 3.76 -4.32 9.68
N GLU A 6 3.01 -5.31 10.16
CA GLU A 6 3.24 -5.93 11.47
C GLU A 6 4.62 -6.61 11.54
N ARG A 7 5.04 -7.27 10.45
CA ARG A 7 6.40 -7.82 10.32
C ARG A 7 7.47 -6.74 10.39
N LEU A 8 7.27 -5.60 9.71
CA LEU A 8 8.21 -4.48 9.76
C LEU A 8 8.36 -3.94 11.19
N LYS A 9 7.25 -3.75 11.89
CA LYS A 9 7.23 -3.32 13.31
C LYS A 9 7.98 -4.32 14.20
N ALA A 10 7.78 -5.62 13.99
CA ALA A 10 8.49 -6.65 14.74
C ALA A 10 10.00 -6.65 14.45
N ALA A 11 10.41 -6.53 13.19
CA ALA A 11 11.81 -6.44 12.77
C ALA A 11 12.51 -5.22 13.40
N MET A 12 11.87 -4.04 13.36
CA MET A 12 12.39 -2.84 14.01
C MET A 12 12.50 -2.98 15.53
N ARG A 13 11.58 -3.72 16.17
CA ARG A 13 11.66 -4.01 17.60
C ARG A 13 12.85 -4.92 17.91
N MET A 14 13.08 -5.96 17.10
CA MET A 14 14.23 -6.84 17.25
C MET A 14 15.54 -6.06 17.11
N TYR A 15 15.63 -5.16 16.12
CA TYR A 15 16.76 -4.25 15.96
C TYR A 15 17.03 -3.44 17.26
N ARG A 16 16.00 -2.85 17.86
CA ARG A 16 16.15 -2.09 19.11
C ARG A 16 16.67 -2.94 20.26
N VAL A 17 16.19 -4.18 20.40
CA VAL A 17 16.63 -5.13 21.44
C VAL A 17 18.10 -5.52 21.25
N LEU A 18 18.52 -5.85 20.03
CA LEU A 18 19.91 -6.19 19.75
C LEU A 18 20.83 -4.99 20.03
N LYS A 19 20.42 -3.80 19.58
CA LYS A 19 21.16 -2.56 19.80
C LYS A 19 21.32 -2.23 21.28
N SER A 20 20.27 -2.36 22.09
CA SER A 20 20.34 -2.06 23.53
C SER A 20 21.23 -3.03 24.31
N GLN A 21 21.39 -4.25 23.80
CA GLN A 21 22.27 -5.28 24.35
C GLN A 21 23.71 -5.20 23.83
N GLY A 22 24.04 -4.24 22.95
CA GLY A 22 25.35 -4.15 22.31
C GLY A 22 25.67 -5.34 21.40
N LYS A 23 24.66 -6.03 20.88
CA LYS A 23 24.81 -7.17 19.95
C LYS A 23 24.88 -6.69 18.50
N ASP A 24 25.40 -7.55 17.62
CA ASP A 24 25.40 -7.31 16.17
C ASP A 24 23.97 -7.13 15.64
N THR A 25 23.74 -6.02 14.93
CA THR A 25 22.45 -5.63 14.36
C THR A 25 22.32 -5.95 12.88
N LYS A 26 23.39 -6.39 12.20
CA LYS A 26 23.44 -6.51 10.73
C LYS A 26 22.26 -7.29 10.14
N ASN A 27 21.96 -8.46 10.69
CA ASN A 27 20.86 -9.28 10.18
C ASN A 27 19.48 -8.63 10.44
N ALA A 28 19.31 -7.92 11.55
CA ALA A 28 18.06 -7.20 11.82
C ALA A 28 17.89 -5.97 10.92
N GLU A 29 18.97 -5.27 10.59
CA GLU A 29 18.95 -4.17 9.62
C GLU A 29 18.57 -4.66 8.22
N LEU A 30 19.12 -5.80 7.79
CA LEU A 30 18.76 -6.43 6.52
C LEU A 30 17.29 -6.89 6.50
N ASP A 31 16.79 -7.46 7.61
CA ASP A 31 15.39 -7.87 7.73
C ASP A 31 14.43 -6.66 7.66
N VAL A 32 14.78 -5.55 8.31
CA VAL A 32 14.05 -4.27 8.18
C VAL A 32 14.07 -3.78 6.74
N ALA A 33 15.24 -3.73 6.09
CA ALA A 33 15.35 -3.25 4.71
C ALA A 33 14.55 -4.12 3.72
N TYR A 34 14.65 -5.45 3.85
CA TYR A 34 13.87 -6.39 3.05
C TYR A 34 12.36 -6.18 3.25
N THR A 35 11.93 -6.10 4.50
CA THR A 35 10.50 -5.95 4.82
C THR A 35 9.96 -4.60 4.37
N MET A 36 10.76 -3.53 4.42
CA MET A 36 10.40 -2.22 3.84
C MET A 36 10.22 -2.32 2.32
N GLY A 37 11.11 -3.01 1.62
CA GLY A 37 10.97 -3.25 0.18
C GLY A 37 9.71 -4.05 -0.16
N TRP A 38 9.44 -5.11 0.60
CA TRP A 38 8.24 -5.94 0.41
C TRP A 38 6.95 -5.17 0.71
N LEU A 39 6.93 -4.37 1.78
CA LEU A 39 5.81 -3.49 2.07
C LEU A 39 5.63 -2.44 0.97
N GLY A 40 6.73 -1.87 0.48
CA GLY A 40 6.74 -0.89 -0.59
C GLY A 40 6.16 -1.43 -1.89
N HIS A 41 6.45 -2.68 -2.25
CA HIS A 41 5.85 -3.34 -3.41
C HIS A 41 4.32 -3.34 -3.32
N TYR A 42 3.74 -3.88 -2.24
CA TYR A 42 2.27 -3.93 -2.12
C TYR A 42 1.60 -2.57 -1.95
N VAL A 43 2.27 -1.59 -1.32
CA VAL A 43 1.73 -0.23 -1.20
C VAL A 43 1.79 0.50 -2.54
N GLY A 44 2.84 0.27 -3.34
CA GLY A 44 2.97 0.77 -4.71
C GLY A 44 1.87 0.21 -5.61
N ASP A 45 1.71 -1.11 -5.62
CA ASP A 45 0.66 -1.81 -6.35
C ASP A 45 -0.73 -1.30 -5.94
N GLY A 46 -1.00 -1.14 -4.65
CA GLY A 46 -2.27 -0.59 -4.15
C GLY A 46 -2.50 0.90 -4.45
N ALA A 47 -1.56 1.59 -5.09
CA ALA A 47 -1.77 2.94 -5.63
C ALA A 47 -2.06 2.92 -7.14
N MET A 48 -1.84 1.79 -7.80
CA MET A 48 -2.10 1.59 -9.23
C MET A 48 -3.60 1.30 -9.40
N PRO A 49 -4.40 2.21 -10.02
CA PRO A 49 -5.86 2.10 -10.03
C PRO A 49 -6.39 0.76 -10.54
N LEU A 50 -5.72 0.17 -11.54
CA LEU A 50 -6.16 -1.07 -12.16
C LEU A 50 -5.91 -2.30 -11.28
N HIS A 51 -4.95 -2.27 -10.34
CA HIS A 51 -4.68 -3.36 -9.39
C HIS A 51 -5.84 -3.59 -8.40
N ASP A 52 -6.69 -2.58 -8.20
CA ASP A 52 -7.83 -2.62 -7.29
C ASP A 52 -9.17 -2.87 -8.01
N SER A 53 -9.14 -3.34 -9.25
CA SER A 53 -10.34 -3.44 -10.08
C SER A 53 -10.46 -4.77 -10.85
N ILE A 54 -11.68 -5.12 -11.22
CA ILE A 54 -11.92 -6.19 -12.20
C ILE A 54 -11.56 -5.77 -13.63
N HIS A 55 -11.28 -4.49 -13.88
CA HIS A 55 -10.90 -3.95 -15.18
C HIS A 55 -9.38 -3.84 -15.29
N HIS A 56 -8.63 -4.80 -14.72
CA HIS A 56 -7.18 -4.67 -14.63
C HIS A 56 -6.47 -4.74 -15.99
N ASP A 57 -6.95 -5.61 -16.89
CA ASP A 57 -6.38 -5.88 -18.23
C ASP A 57 -7.42 -5.63 -19.33
N GLY A 58 -8.01 -4.45 -19.30
CA GLY A 58 -9.11 -4.10 -20.20
C GLY A 58 -10.47 -4.18 -19.52
N TRP A 59 -11.43 -3.43 -20.08
CA TRP A 59 -12.76 -3.32 -19.53
C TRP A 59 -13.50 -4.67 -19.56
N GLN A 60 -14.22 -4.98 -18.50
CA GLN A 60 -14.96 -6.23 -18.35
C GLN A 60 -16.44 -5.93 -18.08
N GLY A 61 -17.36 -6.70 -18.67
CA GLY A 61 -18.80 -6.50 -18.50
C GLY A 61 -19.39 -5.40 -19.40
N GLU A 62 -20.49 -4.78 -18.95
CA GLU A 62 -21.18 -3.73 -19.72
C GLU A 62 -20.26 -2.53 -19.97
N ASN A 63 -20.18 -2.10 -21.24
CA ASN A 63 -19.22 -1.07 -21.66
C ASN A 63 -19.90 0.04 -22.49
N PRO A 64 -20.85 0.79 -21.92
CA PRO A 64 -21.57 1.85 -22.65
C PRO A 64 -20.67 3.02 -23.07
N LYS A 65 -19.51 3.19 -22.41
CA LYS A 65 -18.52 4.24 -22.68
C LYS A 65 -17.49 3.85 -23.74
N GLY A 66 -17.51 2.59 -24.21
CA GLY A 66 -16.62 2.11 -25.27
C GLY A 66 -15.14 2.05 -24.86
N TYR A 67 -14.83 1.83 -23.59
CA TYR A 67 -13.47 1.69 -23.10
C TYR A 67 -12.77 0.47 -23.72
N THR A 68 -11.43 0.52 -23.84
CA THR A 68 -10.67 -0.57 -24.44
C THR A 68 -10.81 -1.87 -23.66
N THR A 69 -10.83 -2.99 -24.38
CA THR A 69 -10.70 -4.35 -23.82
C THR A 69 -9.31 -4.94 -24.11
N ASP A 70 -8.37 -4.12 -24.62
CA ASP A 70 -6.98 -4.54 -24.86
C ASP A 70 -6.24 -4.67 -23.52
N PRO A 71 -5.71 -5.85 -23.18
CA PRO A 71 -4.98 -6.07 -21.93
C PRO A 71 -3.77 -5.18 -21.75
N ARG A 72 -3.22 -4.63 -22.84
CA ARG A 72 -2.06 -3.74 -22.77
C ARG A 72 -2.36 -2.40 -22.10
N VAL A 73 -3.61 -2.03 -21.85
CA VAL A 73 -3.94 -0.81 -21.10
C VAL A 73 -3.26 -0.77 -19.73
N HIS A 74 -3.10 -1.94 -19.11
CA HIS A 74 -2.39 -2.11 -17.84
C HIS A 74 -0.96 -1.55 -17.93
N GLY A 75 -0.14 -2.18 -18.78
CA GLY A 75 1.25 -1.78 -18.99
C GLY A 75 1.42 -0.41 -19.65
N ARG A 76 0.42 0.08 -20.40
CA ARG A 76 0.47 1.44 -20.96
C ARG A 76 0.52 2.50 -19.85
N PHE A 77 -0.28 2.33 -18.80
CA PHE A 77 -0.32 3.26 -17.68
C PHE A 77 0.90 3.12 -16.75
N GLU A 78 1.14 1.93 -16.17
CA GLU A 78 2.11 1.78 -15.07
C GLU A 78 3.57 1.66 -15.52
N SER A 79 3.82 1.21 -16.74
CA SER A 79 5.17 0.92 -17.23
C SER A 79 5.54 1.85 -18.37
N GLN A 80 4.88 1.71 -19.52
CA GLN A 80 5.26 2.43 -20.74
C GLN A 80 5.22 3.95 -20.54
N PHE A 81 4.15 4.49 -19.95
CA PHE A 81 4.05 5.92 -19.77
C PHE A 81 4.99 6.44 -18.68
N VAL A 82 5.16 5.70 -17.58
CA VAL A 82 6.11 6.02 -16.51
C VAL A 82 7.54 6.09 -17.04
N ASP A 83 7.94 5.13 -17.88
CA ASP A 83 9.22 5.10 -18.57
C ASP A 83 9.35 6.26 -19.57
N LEU A 84 8.31 6.50 -20.38
CA LEU A 84 8.29 7.56 -21.38
C LEU A 84 8.51 8.94 -20.78
N ILE A 85 7.86 9.22 -19.64
CA ILE A 85 8.02 10.49 -18.92
C ILE A 85 9.31 10.56 -18.10
N GLU A 86 10.04 9.45 -18.02
CA GLU A 86 11.26 9.27 -17.23
C GLU A 86 11.02 9.72 -15.78
N ALA A 87 9.95 9.19 -15.15
CA ALA A 87 9.55 9.62 -13.81
C ALA A 87 10.69 9.45 -12.79
N LYS A 88 10.92 10.49 -11.98
CA LYS A 88 11.97 10.53 -10.96
C LYS A 88 11.38 10.87 -9.61
N GLU A 89 12.14 10.52 -8.57
CA GLU A 89 11.83 10.92 -7.19
C GLU A 89 11.64 12.44 -7.05
N THR A 90 12.42 13.24 -7.79
CA THR A 90 12.31 14.70 -7.79
C THR A 90 10.99 15.23 -8.33
N ASP A 91 10.28 14.47 -9.17
CA ASP A 91 8.98 14.90 -9.73
C ASP A 91 7.85 14.83 -8.70
N ILE A 92 8.00 13.98 -7.68
CA ILE A 92 6.96 13.74 -6.66
C ILE A 92 7.37 14.20 -5.27
N ARG A 93 8.64 14.53 -5.03
CA ARG A 93 9.18 14.83 -3.70
C ARG A 93 8.35 15.88 -2.95
N ASP A 94 7.98 16.96 -3.62
CA ASP A 94 7.22 18.06 -3.02
C ASP A 94 5.73 17.75 -2.83
N LEU A 95 5.22 16.67 -3.46
CA LEU A 95 3.85 16.19 -3.28
C LEU A 95 3.72 15.30 -2.02
N VAL A 96 4.83 14.67 -1.61
CA VAL A 96 4.88 13.80 -0.44
C VAL A 96 4.93 14.64 0.83
N GLN A 97 3.84 14.60 1.61
CA GLN A 97 3.70 15.37 2.85
C GLN A 97 4.73 14.98 3.95
N PRO A 98 4.82 15.70 5.07
CA PRO A 98 5.58 15.22 6.23
C PRO A 98 5.02 13.90 6.80
N ALA A 99 5.88 13.09 7.41
CA ALA A 99 5.48 11.84 8.05
C ALA A 99 4.50 12.06 9.20
N LYS A 100 3.46 11.23 9.26
CA LYS A 100 2.50 11.19 10.37
C LYS A 100 2.37 9.77 10.92
N LYS A 101 2.13 9.67 12.23
CA LYS A 101 1.79 8.39 12.85
C LYS A 101 0.34 8.08 12.50
N LEU A 102 0.09 6.90 11.93
CA LEU A 102 -1.24 6.40 11.65
C LEU A 102 -1.89 5.92 12.96
N GLN A 103 -3.16 6.25 13.16
CA GLN A 103 -3.93 5.76 14.30
C GLN A 103 -4.35 4.30 14.12
N ASP A 104 -4.77 3.96 12.90
CA ASP A 104 -5.13 2.60 12.50
C ASP A 104 -4.53 2.32 11.09
N PRO A 105 -3.42 1.57 11.02
CA PRO A 105 -2.80 1.17 9.76
C PRO A 105 -3.73 0.36 8.85
N PHE A 106 -4.64 -0.46 9.39
CA PHE A 106 -5.56 -1.27 8.57
C PHE A 106 -6.55 -0.37 7.83
N THR A 107 -7.24 0.51 8.55
CA THR A 107 -8.16 1.48 7.95
C THR A 107 -7.46 2.41 6.97
N ALA A 108 -6.23 2.85 7.28
CA ALA A 108 -5.45 3.68 6.37
C ALA A 108 -5.07 2.95 5.06
N ILE A 109 -4.77 1.65 5.13
CA ILE A 109 -4.52 0.83 3.93
C ILE A 109 -5.78 0.69 3.09
N LEU A 110 -6.95 0.45 3.68
CA LEU A 110 -8.20 0.38 2.91
C LEU A 110 -8.49 1.70 2.21
N ALA A 111 -8.34 2.83 2.91
CA ALA A 111 -8.54 4.15 2.32
C ALA A 111 -7.57 4.45 1.16
N HIS A 112 -6.35 3.90 1.21
CA HIS A 112 -5.36 4.00 0.13
C HIS A 112 -5.83 3.25 -1.14
N LEU A 113 -6.32 2.02 -0.98
CA LEU A 113 -6.86 1.22 -2.09
C LEU A 113 -8.14 1.85 -2.66
N ASP A 114 -9.06 2.28 -1.80
CA ASP A 114 -10.31 2.95 -2.21
C ASP A 114 -9.99 4.22 -3.01
N LEU A 115 -9.00 5.00 -2.57
CA LEU A 115 -8.55 6.19 -3.28
C LEU A 115 -7.99 5.82 -4.66
N ALA A 116 -7.16 4.78 -4.79
CA ALA A 116 -6.63 4.33 -6.09
C ALA A 116 -7.76 3.88 -7.03
N PHE A 117 -8.69 3.09 -6.52
CA PHE A 117 -9.86 2.60 -7.27
C PHE A 117 -10.68 3.74 -7.90
N THR A 118 -10.82 4.89 -7.23
CA THR A 118 -11.57 6.03 -7.80
C THR A 118 -11.02 6.56 -9.13
N HIS A 119 -9.79 6.22 -9.50
CA HIS A 119 -9.17 6.66 -10.76
C HIS A 119 -9.19 5.61 -11.88
N VAL A 120 -9.83 4.44 -11.69
CA VAL A 120 -9.91 3.39 -12.73
C VAL A 120 -10.43 3.97 -14.05
N GLU A 121 -11.57 4.67 -14.02
CA GLU A 121 -12.12 5.26 -15.25
C GLU A 121 -11.21 6.33 -15.86
N ALA A 122 -10.50 7.12 -15.04
CA ALA A 122 -9.56 8.12 -15.54
C ALA A 122 -8.42 7.48 -16.34
N VAL A 123 -7.95 6.30 -15.93
CA VAL A 123 -6.94 5.54 -16.68
C VAL A 123 -7.46 5.20 -18.09
N TYR A 124 -8.72 4.77 -18.21
CA TYR A 124 -9.34 4.41 -19.48
C TYR A 124 -9.67 5.61 -20.37
N VAL A 125 -10.12 6.72 -19.80
CA VAL A 125 -10.36 7.96 -20.55
C VAL A 125 -9.05 8.46 -21.19
N LEU A 126 -7.97 8.50 -20.41
CA LEU A 126 -6.65 8.89 -20.90
C LEU A 126 -6.11 7.91 -21.97
N ASP A 127 -6.40 6.61 -21.85
CA ASP A 127 -6.06 5.63 -22.87
C ASP A 127 -6.75 5.92 -24.20
N ALA A 128 -8.06 6.19 -24.17
CA ALA A 128 -8.86 6.49 -25.34
C ALA A 128 -8.41 7.78 -26.06
N GLU A 129 -7.84 8.74 -25.33
CA GLU A 129 -7.24 9.97 -25.85
C GLU A 129 -5.84 9.76 -26.46
N GLY A 130 -5.28 8.55 -26.34
CA GLY A 130 -3.91 8.22 -26.70
C GLY A 130 -2.89 8.97 -25.83
N ALA A 131 -3.24 9.33 -24.60
CA ALA A 131 -2.41 10.13 -23.71
C ALA A 131 -1.08 9.45 -23.37
N TYR A 132 -1.09 8.12 -23.22
CA TYR A 132 0.10 7.33 -22.84
C TYR A 132 1.19 7.25 -23.92
N ALA A 133 0.92 7.76 -25.14
CA ALA A 133 1.92 7.90 -26.20
C ALA A 133 2.56 9.32 -26.23
N LYS A 134 2.09 10.25 -25.40
CA LYS A 134 2.46 11.68 -25.44
C LYS A 134 3.18 12.07 -24.15
N LYS A 135 4.52 12.12 -24.19
CA LYS A 135 5.40 12.38 -23.02
C LYS A 135 5.01 13.63 -22.19
N ASP A 136 4.45 14.64 -22.84
CA ASP A 136 4.07 15.94 -22.27
C ASP A 136 2.58 16.04 -21.92
N HIS A 137 1.80 14.96 -22.01
CA HIS A 137 0.37 15.00 -21.68
C HIS A 137 0.11 15.31 -20.21
N ALA A 138 -0.34 16.53 -19.93
CA ALA A 138 -0.47 17.05 -18.57
C ALA A 138 -1.35 16.20 -17.66
N GLY A 139 -2.52 15.75 -18.15
CA GLY A 139 -3.45 14.94 -17.35
C GLY A 139 -2.89 13.57 -16.99
N ALA A 140 -2.15 12.93 -17.91
CA ALA A 140 -1.57 11.62 -17.65
C ALA A 140 -0.38 11.73 -16.68
N ARG A 141 0.47 12.76 -16.85
CA ARG A 141 1.56 13.05 -15.89
C ARG A 141 1.01 13.32 -14.50
N SER A 142 -0.04 14.14 -14.40
CA SER A 142 -0.68 14.47 -13.14
C SER A 142 -1.19 13.20 -12.45
N LEU A 143 -1.91 12.33 -13.16
CA LEU A 143 -2.43 11.09 -12.58
C LEU A 143 -1.29 10.18 -12.10
N VAL A 144 -0.26 9.97 -12.91
CA VAL A 144 0.90 9.14 -12.50
C VAL A 144 1.59 9.72 -11.26
N PHE A 145 1.90 11.01 -11.24
CA PHE A 145 2.57 11.63 -10.09
C PHE A 145 1.70 11.65 -8.84
N GLU A 146 0.39 11.81 -8.99
CA GLU A 146 -0.56 11.69 -7.90
C GLU A 146 -0.54 10.27 -7.30
N ARG A 147 -0.56 9.22 -8.14
CA ARG A 147 -0.50 7.83 -7.64
C ARG A 147 0.84 7.46 -7.04
N LEU A 148 1.95 7.85 -7.66
CA LEU A 148 3.30 7.62 -7.13
C LEU A 148 3.52 8.34 -5.79
N SER A 149 3.08 9.59 -5.67
CA SER A 149 3.18 10.36 -4.42
C SER A 149 2.27 9.81 -3.31
N SER A 150 1.09 9.31 -3.67
CA SER A 150 0.19 8.58 -2.76
C SER A 150 0.86 7.33 -2.20
N ALA A 151 1.44 6.47 -3.06
CA ALA A 151 2.19 5.28 -2.64
C ALA A 151 3.38 5.64 -1.72
N ALA A 152 4.20 6.62 -2.13
CA ALA A 152 5.35 7.07 -1.35
C ALA A 152 4.93 7.61 0.03
N GLY A 153 3.87 8.41 0.08
CA GLY A 153 3.31 8.93 1.34
C GLY A 153 2.79 7.83 2.26
N MET A 154 2.09 6.84 1.72
CA MET A 154 1.57 5.73 2.51
C MET A 154 2.68 4.83 3.05
N LEU A 155 3.68 4.49 2.23
CA LEU A 155 4.84 3.71 2.66
C LEU A 155 5.62 4.44 3.76
N ARG A 156 5.82 5.76 3.60
CA ARG A 156 6.44 6.63 4.61
C ARG A 156 5.68 6.56 5.94
N ASP A 157 4.37 6.75 5.92
CA ASP A 157 3.55 6.77 7.13
C ASP A 157 3.49 5.41 7.83
N LEU A 158 3.37 4.31 7.08
CA LEU A 158 3.46 2.96 7.63
C LEU A 158 4.83 2.69 8.25
N THR A 159 5.91 3.04 7.55
CA THR A 159 7.28 2.85 8.05
C THR A 159 7.52 3.66 9.33
N TYR A 160 7.09 4.94 9.33
CA TYR A 160 7.20 5.81 10.50
C TYR A 160 6.37 5.29 11.68
N THR A 161 5.14 4.85 11.43
CA THR A 161 4.26 4.28 12.45
C THR A 161 4.88 3.01 13.04
N ALA A 162 5.38 2.11 12.19
CA ALA A 162 6.07 0.89 12.63
C ALA A 162 7.30 1.23 13.50
N TRP A 163 8.09 2.23 13.11
CA TRP A 163 9.25 2.68 13.88
C TRP A 163 8.87 3.21 15.26
N VAL A 164 7.84 4.06 15.34
CA VAL A 164 7.33 4.61 16.60
C VAL A 164 6.77 3.50 17.49
N GLU A 165 5.93 2.62 16.95
CA GLU A 165 5.28 1.54 17.72
C GLU A 165 6.23 0.41 18.11
N SER A 166 7.31 0.19 17.35
CA SER A 166 8.32 -0.81 17.71
C SER A 166 9.00 -0.52 19.05
N ALA A 167 9.03 0.74 19.48
CA ALA A 167 9.58 1.16 20.77
C ALA A 167 8.65 0.84 21.96
N ALA A 168 7.35 0.63 21.71
CA ALA A 168 6.42 0.27 22.76
C ALA A 168 6.66 -1.17 23.24
N THR A 169 6.56 -1.38 24.55
CA THR A 169 6.55 -2.72 25.14
C THR A 169 5.32 -3.46 24.64
N PRO A 170 5.46 -4.64 23.99
CA PRO A 170 4.31 -5.40 23.56
C PRO A 170 3.47 -5.81 24.78
N SER A 171 2.20 -5.40 24.80
CA SER A 171 1.22 -5.96 25.71
C SER A 171 0.49 -7.09 24.99
N PHE A 172 0.56 -8.30 25.54
CA PHE A 172 -0.35 -9.36 25.15
C PHE A 172 -1.56 -9.26 26.06
N ASP A 173 -2.72 -8.89 25.50
CA ASP A 173 -3.95 -9.05 26.24
C ASP A 173 -4.23 -10.55 26.40
N ARG A 174 -4.11 -11.02 27.64
CA ARG A 174 -4.34 -12.42 27.99
C ARG A 174 -5.81 -12.71 28.24
N ASP A 175 -6.68 -11.69 28.18
CA ASP A 175 -8.12 -11.87 28.29
C ASP A 175 -8.63 -12.71 27.10
N PRO A 176 -9.18 -13.92 27.36
CA PRO A 176 -9.79 -14.73 26.32
C PRO A 176 -10.93 -14.02 25.56
N ALA A 177 -11.54 -12.96 26.12
CA ALA A 177 -12.54 -12.13 25.48
C ALA A 177 -11.96 -11.12 24.48
N ALA A 178 -10.68 -10.75 24.63
CA ALA A 178 -9.95 -9.88 23.71
C ALA A 178 -9.23 -10.66 22.61
N ASN A 179 -8.96 -11.95 22.81
CA ASN A 179 -8.33 -12.81 21.81
C ASN A 179 -9.34 -13.30 20.76
N PRO A 180 -9.22 -12.93 19.47
CA PRO A 180 -10.19 -13.31 18.45
C PRO A 180 -10.18 -14.81 18.14
N ILE A 181 -9.06 -15.52 18.29
CA ILE A 181 -8.99 -16.97 18.03
C ILE A 181 -9.33 -17.81 19.27
N SER A 182 -9.66 -17.17 20.39
CA SER A 182 -10.08 -17.87 21.60
C SER A 182 -11.53 -18.36 21.44
N PRO A 183 -11.81 -19.66 21.62
CA PRO A 183 -13.19 -20.17 21.68
C PRO A 183 -14.00 -19.60 22.85
N LYS A 184 -13.34 -18.96 23.83
CA LYS A 184 -13.99 -18.26 24.95
C LYS A 184 -14.33 -16.81 24.63
N ASN A 185 -14.00 -16.32 23.43
CA ASN A 185 -14.38 -14.97 23.02
C ASN A 185 -15.92 -14.90 22.88
N PRO A 186 -16.60 -13.91 23.50
CA PRO A 186 -18.06 -13.79 23.41
C PRO A 186 -18.61 -13.67 21.97
N ARG A 187 -17.76 -13.23 21.03
CA ARG A 187 -18.09 -13.11 19.60
C ARG A 187 -17.45 -14.21 18.74
N TYR A 188 -16.92 -15.28 19.35
CA TYR A 188 -16.29 -16.37 18.61
C TYR A 188 -17.30 -17.05 17.69
N ASN A 189 -16.99 -17.13 16.40
CA ASN A 189 -17.78 -17.89 15.45
C ASN A 189 -17.05 -19.21 15.12
N PRO A 190 -17.60 -20.38 15.50
CA PRO A 190 -16.95 -21.66 15.24
C PRO A 190 -16.86 -22.02 13.75
N ALA A 191 -17.71 -21.44 12.90
CA ALA A 191 -17.65 -21.65 11.45
C ALA A 191 -16.43 -20.94 10.82
N THR A 192 -16.01 -19.81 11.39
CA THR A 192 -14.86 -19.03 10.91
C THR A 192 -13.60 -19.21 11.77
N GLY A 193 -13.68 -19.97 12.87
CA GLY A 193 -12.55 -20.23 13.77
C GLY A 193 -12.05 -18.99 14.53
N SER A 194 -12.83 -17.90 14.56
CA SER A 194 -12.42 -16.63 15.14
C SER A 194 -13.61 -15.70 15.42
N ALA A 195 -13.40 -14.72 16.28
CA ALA A 195 -14.27 -13.57 16.47
C ALA A 195 -13.91 -12.46 15.47
N PRO A 196 -14.91 -11.71 14.96
CA PRO A 196 -14.65 -10.57 14.08
C PRO A 196 -13.86 -9.48 14.81
N ALA A 197 -13.12 -8.66 14.06
CA ALA A 197 -12.39 -7.51 14.63
C ALA A 197 -13.33 -6.64 15.49
N ALA A 198 -12.78 -6.02 16.54
CA ALA A 198 -13.51 -4.98 17.26
C ALA A 198 -13.73 -3.81 16.29
N ARG A 199 -14.96 -3.27 16.25
CA ARG A 199 -15.27 -2.04 15.50
C ARG A 199 -14.93 -0.83 16.36
#